data_AF-G1V7S2-F1
#
_entry.id   AF-G1V7S2-F1
#
_cell.length_a   1.000
_cell.length_b   1.000
_cell.length_c   1.000
_cell.angle_alpha   90.00
_cell.angle_beta   90.00
_cell.angle_gamma   90.00
#
_symmetry.space_group_name_H-M   'P 1'
#
loop_
_entity.id
_entity.type
_entity.pdbx_description
1 polymer ?
#
loop_
_entity_poly.entity_id
_entity_poly.type
_entity_poly.pdbx_seq_one_letter_code
_entity_poly.pdbx_strand_id
1 'polypeptide(L)'
;MTNHWIDLQHSDCILIQGSNAAENHPISFKWVLKAKDKGAEVIHVDPRFTRTSARSSMYAPLRSGTDIAFLGGMIKYILDHDLYFKDYVLSYTNAAFLVNPKFSFNDGLFSGYDAQKHAYDKSSWSFQKDDKGLIKRDDTLKDPHCVFQLMKKHYDRYDLKKVSSITGTPEADLLAVYKAFAATGKPDKAGTIMYALGQCHHSVAVQNIRTMTIVQLLLGNIGICGGGINALRGEPNVQGSTDHALLSHYLPGYLKAPKASWQTLEQYIAGTTPRTANPQSLNWMSNTGKYVTSLMRAFYPEGGTSENGFGYDYLPKLDDGQDASVMSMIDAMYAGKIKGLTCVGQNPACSLPNSNKVRKALQNLDWMVHVNIFDNETASFWKGPGLDPKKVKTECFLLPVTASVEKEGSQANSGRWMQWKYAAAEGPGDAISTGDVFWRVMSRLKELYAKDGGTFPEPILAANTDFVDGKGRYDPERVAKYINGYFLKDVTINGVEYKKGECVPGFPLLQADGSTSCGNWICSGSFTRA
;
A
#
# COMPACT_ATOMS: atom_id res chain seq x y z
N MET A 1 -1.72 5.47 -6.72
CA MET A 1 -1.39 6.39 -7.82
C MET A 1 -0.65 7.59 -7.26
N THR A 2 0.37 8.06 -7.98
CA THR A 2 1.01 9.35 -7.66
C THR A 2 0.10 10.53 -8.01
N ASN A 3 -0.71 10.37 -9.07
CA ASN A 3 -1.67 11.36 -9.57
C ASN A 3 -3.12 10.88 -9.28
N HIS A 4 -4.11 11.31 -10.07
CA HIS A 4 -5.52 10.95 -9.92
C HIS A 4 -6.21 10.72 -11.28
N TRP A 5 -7.44 10.20 -11.27
CA TRP A 5 -8.14 9.75 -12.47
C TRP A 5 -8.32 10.81 -13.57
N ILE A 6 -8.71 12.02 -13.17
CA ILE A 6 -9.00 13.12 -14.09
C ILE A 6 -7.71 13.60 -14.77
N ASP A 7 -6.57 13.52 -14.07
CA ASP A 7 -5.27 13.99 -14.54
C ASP A 7 -4.79 13.25 -15.80
N LEU A 8 -5.25 12.01 -16.01
CA LEU A 8 -4.92 11.19 -17.19
C LEU A 8 -5.21 11.92 -18.51
N GLN A 9 -6.18 12.82 -18.55
CA GLN A 9 -6.57 13.57 -19.76
C GLN A 9 -5.52 14.59 -20.25
N HIS A 10 -4.46 14.79 -19.49
CA HIS A 10 -3.37 15.72 -19.78
C HIS A 10 -2.10 15.03 -20.26
N SER A 11 -2.09 13.69 -20.33
CA SER A 11 -0.93 12.93 -20.81
C SER A 11 -0.77 13.08 -22.33
N ASP A 12 0.47 13.13 -22.81
CA ASP A 12 0.84 13.03 -24.23
C ASP A 12 1.09 11.57 -24.66
N CYS A 13 1.41 10.69 -23.72
CA CYS A 13 1.57 9.26 -23.98
C CYS A 13 1.15 8.43 -22.76
N ILE A 14 0.19 7.52 -22.95
CA ILE A 14 -0.33 6.64 -21.90
C ILE A 14 0.14 5.22 -22.18
N LEU A 15 1.02 4.70 -21.33
CA LEU A 15 1.42 3.29 -21.35
C LEU A 15 0.56 2.49 -20.36
N ILE A 16 -0.28 1.62 -20.88
CA ILE A 16 -1.09 0.68 -20.10
C ILE A 16 -0.40 -0.69 -20.16
N GLN A 17 0.31 -1.06 -19.10
CA GLN A 17 1.06 -2.32 -19.03
C GLN A 17 0.77 -3.04 -17.71
N GLY A 18 0.24 -4.27 -17.80
CA GLY A 18 -0.25 -5.01 -16.63
C GLY A 18 -1.53 -4.42 -16.03
N SER A 19 -2.37 -3.82 -16.87
CA SER A 19 -3.71 -3.37 -16.54
C SER A 19 -4.64 -3.52 -17.75
N ASN A 20 -5.86 -3.97 -17.51
CA ASN A 20 -6.94 -3.95 -18.51
C ASN A 20 -7.96 -2.87 -18.13
N ALA A 21 -7.52 -1.61 -18.17
CA ALA A 21 -8.24 -0.48 -17.56
C ALA A 21 -9.64 -0.24 -18.15
N ALA A 22 -9.87 -0.54 -19.43
CA ALA A 22 -11.21 -0.38 -20.03
C ALA A 22 -12.26 -1.36 -19.46
N GLU A 23 -11.82 -2.48 -18.87
CA GLU A 23 -12.71 -3.49 -18.28
C GLU A 23 -12.76 -3.36 -16.76
N ASN A 24 -11.60 -3.14 -16.13
CA ASN A 24 -11.47 -3.17 -14.67
C ASN A 24 -11.62 -1.79 -14.02
N HIS A 25 -11.44 -0.71 -14.80
CA HIS A 25 -11.60 0.68 -14.39
C HIS A 25 -12.33 1.49 -15.48
N PRO A 26 -13.50 1.03 -15.96
CA PRO A 26 -14.09 1.53 -17.23
C PRO A 26 -14.29 3.05 -17.25
N ILE A 27 -14.66 3.64 -16.12
CA ILE A 27 -14.86 5.09 -16.00
C ILE A 27 -13.54 5.88 -16.07
N SER A 28 -12.41 5.31 -15.66
CA SER A 28 -11.11 5.97 -15.87
C SER A 28 -10.77 6.10 -17.35
N PHE A 29 -11.27 5.17 -18.18
CA PHE A 29 -11.02 5.17 -19.62
C PHE A 29 -11.64 6.38 -20.34
N LYS A 30 -12.63 7.05 -19.74
CA LYS A 30 -13.11 8.36 -20.18
C LYS A 30 -11.96 9.38 -20.31
N TRP A 31 -11.06 9.42 -19.32
CA TRP A 31 -9.95 10.38 -19.28
C TRP A 31 -8.80 9.96 -20.21
N VAL A 32 -8.58 8.66 -20.36
CA VAL A 32 -7.65 8.10 -21.37
C VAL A 32 -8.08 8.50 -22.79
N LEU A 33 -9.37 8.35 -23.11
CA LEU A 33 -9.90 8.76 -24.42
C LEU A 33 -9.81 10.26 -24.64
N LYS A 34 -10.05 11.08 -23.61
CA LYS A 34 -9.85 12.53 -23.70
C LYS A 34 -8.40 12.93 -23.97
N ALA A 35 -7.42 12.19 -23.44
CA ALA A 35 -6.02 12.41 -23.81
C ALA A 35 -5.80 12.06 -25.29
N LYS A 36 -6.32 10.89 -25.71
CA LYS A 36 -6.24 10.44 -27.11
C LYS A 36 -6.86 11.44 -28.10
N ASP A 37 -8.01 12.01 -27.77
CA ASP A 37 -8.69 13.04 -28.59
C ASP A 37 -7.83 14.31 -28.75
N LYS A 38 -6.92 14.59 -27.82
CA LYS A 38 -5.94 15.69 -27.89
C LYS A 38 -4.62 15.29 -28.58
N GLY A 39 -4.53 14.07 -29.10
CA GLY A 39 -3.37 13.55 -29.80
C GLY A 39 -2.44 12.69 -28.94
N ALA A 40 -2.83 12.29 -27.74
CA ALA A 40 -2.01 11.39 -26.93
C ALA A 40 -1.91 10.00 -27.54
N GLU A 41 -0.71 9.42 -27.52
CA GLU A 41 -0.52 8.04 -27.93
C GLU A 41 -0.93 7.09 -26.80
N VAL A 42 -1.88 6.18 -27.06
CA VAL A 42 -2.35 5.20 -26.05
C VAL A 42 -1.81 3.83 -26.42
N ILE A 43 -0.95 3.29 -25.56
CA ILE A 43 -0.21 2.05 -25.79
C ILE A 43 -0.71 0.99 -24.82
N HIS A 44 -1.09 -0.19 -25.30
CA HIS A 44 -1.45 -1.32 -24.46
C HIS A 44 -0.47 -2.48 -24.66
N VAL A 45 0.21 -2.86 -23.58
CA VAL A 45 1.15 -3.98 -23.54
C VAL A 45 0.57 -5.07 -22.66
N ASP A 46 0.10 -6.16 -23.27
CA ASP A 46 -0.60 -7.25 -22.58
C ASP A 46 -0.45 -8.58 -23.36
N PRO A 47 -0.36 -9.73 -22.68
CA PRO A 47 -0.38 -11.05 -23.34
C PRO A 47 -1.61 -11.31 -24.20
N ARG A 48 -2.69 -10.54 -24.02
CA ARG A 48 -3.96 -10.72 -24.72
C ARG A 48 -4.39 -9.42 -25.39
N PHE A 49 -5.05 -9.55 -26.53
CA PHE A 49 -5.83 -8.46 -27.09
C PHE A 49 -7.16 -8.33 -26.32
N THR A 50 -7.38 -7.21 -25.66
CA THR A 50 -8.52 -6.95 -24.75
C THR A 50 -9.39 -5.79 -25.24
N ARG A 51 -10.46 -5.45 -24.51
CA ARG A 51 -11.25 -4.23 -24.80
C ARG A 51 -10.42 -2.95 -24.65
N THR A 52 -9.39 -2.96 -23.80
CA THR A 52 -8.41 -1.88 -23.73
C THR A 52 -7.59 -1.79 -25.02
N SER A 53 -7.15 -2.92 -25.57
CA SER A 53 -6.39 -2.97 -26.83
C SER A 53 -7.20 -2.40 -27.99
N ALA A 54 -8.49 -2.77 -28.08
CA ALA A 54 -9.41 -2.31 -29.12
C ALA A 54 -9.61 -0.78 -29.17
N ARG A 55 -9.25 -0.06 -28.11
CA ARG A 55 -9.36 1.41 -28.01
C ARG A 55 -7.99 2.11 -27.97
N SER A 56 -6.89 1.36 -27.90
CA SER A 56 -5.53 1.89 -27.89
C SER A 56 -5.09 2.28 -29.29
N SER A 57 -4.08 3.15 -29.41
CA SER A 57 -3.41 3.48 -30.67
C SER A 57 -2.47 2.35 -31.09
N MET A 58 -1.78 1.74 -30.13
CA MET A 58 -0.89 0.59 -30.33
C MET A 58 -1.20 -0.54 -29.36
N TYR A 59 -1.06 -1.77 -29.84
CA TYR A 59 -1.05 -2.98 -29.04
C TYR A 59 0.28 -3.73 -29.27
N ALA A 60 0.96 -4.08 -28.20
CA ALA A 60 2.15 -4.92 -28.26
C ALA A 60 1.95 -6.17 -27.38
N PRO A 61 2.03 -7.39 -27.94
CA PRO A 61 1.92 -8.61 -27.14
C PRO A 61 3.16 -8.80 -26.28
N LEU A 62 2.99 -9.36 -25.08
CA LEU A 62 4.08 -9.72 -24.18
C LEU A 62 3.76 -11.02 -23.44
N ARG A 63 4.75 -11.91 -23.33
CA ARG A 63 4.69 -13.11 -22.50
C ARG A 63 4.56 -12.76 -21.01
N SER A 64 3.63 -13.38 -20.32
CA SER A 64 3.42 -13.16 -18.87
C SER A 64 4.71 -13.39 -18.07
N GLY A 65 5.03 -12.46 -17.16
CA GLY A 65 6.21 -12.55 -16.30
C GLY A 65 7.50 -12.00 -16.91
N THR A 66 7.45 -11.32 -18.07
CA THR A 66 8.63 -10.80 -18.77
C THR A 66 8.71 -9.27 -18.81
N ASP A 67 7.89 -8.59 -18.01
CA ASP A 67 7.76 -7.13 -17.95
C ASP A 67 9.09 -6.40 -17.65
N ILE A 68 9.93 -6.95 -16.77
CA ILE A 68 11.28 -6.41 -16.49
C ILE A 68 12.15 -6.39 -17.75
N ALA A 69 12.05 -7.40 -18.62
CA ALA A 69 12.85 -7.43 -19.85
C ALA A 69 12.38 -6.35 -20.82
N PHE A 70 11.06 -6.18 -20.97
CA PHE A 70 10.47 -5.12 -21.78
C PHE A 70 10.90 -3.73 -21.27
N LEU A 71 10.69 -3.45 -19.98
CA LEU A 71 11.01 -2.14 -19.42
C LEU A 71 12.52 -1.92 -19.29
N GLY A 72 13.30 -2.97 -19.07
CA GLY A 72 14.76 -2.92 -19.10
C GLY A 72 15.31 -2.54 -20.47
N GLY A 73 14.69 -3.06 -21.55
CA GLY A 73 14.96 -2.62 -22.92
C GLY A 73 14.63 -1.16 -23.15
N MET A 74 13.49 -0.68 -22.63
CA MET A 74 13.12 0.74 -22.70
C MET A 74 14.12 1.63 -21.94
N ILE A 75 14.57 1.21 -20.75
CA ILE A 75 15.61 1.92 -19.99
C ILE A 75 16.90 2.01 -20.80
N LYS A 76 17.37 0.90 -21.39
CA LYS A 76 18.54 0.90 -22.28
C LYS A 76 18.33 1.86 -23.46
N TYR A 77 17.19 1.78 -24.14
CA TYR A 77 16.86 2.65 -25.27
C TYR A 77 16.93 4.15 -24.90
N ILE A 78 16.35 4.53 -23.77
CA ILE A 78 16.39 5.92 -23.26
C ILE A 78 17.83 6.37 -22.99
N LEU A 79 18.65 5.51 -22.38
CA LEU A 79 20.03 5.80 -21.98
C LEU A 79 21.03 5.82 -23.15
N ASP A 80 20.80 5.00 -24.17
CA ASP A 80 21.67 4.91 -25.36
C ASP A 80 21.42 6.07 -26.35
N HIS A 81 20.22 6.67 -26.31
CA HIS A 81 19.82 7.76 -27.20
C HIS A 81 19.73 9.12 -26.48
N ASP A 82 20.21 9.21 -25.24
CA ASP A 82 20.19 10.42 -24.41
C ASP A 82 18.81 11.10 -24.33
N LEU A 83 17.73 10.29 -24.25
CA LEU A 83 16.33 10.75 -24.21
C LEU A 83 15.82 11.08 -22.81
N TYR A 84 16.67 10.93 -21.79
CA TYR A 84 16.32 11.25 -20.41
C TYR A 84 16.35 12.76 -20.17
N PHE A 85 15.50 13.26 -19.28
CA PHE A 85 15.48 14.67 -18.90
C PHE A 85 16.64 14.96 -17.94
N LYS A 86 17.79 15.35 -18.50
CA LYS A 86 19.07 15.49 -17.75
C LYS A 86 18.96 16.33 -16.48
N ASP A 87 18.36 17.52 -16.54
CA ASP A 87 18.29 18.42 -15.38
C ASP A 87 17.42 17.84 -14.26
N TYR A 88 16.30 17.20 -14.62
CA TYR A 88 15.44 16.48 -13.69
C TYR A 88 16.20 15.31 -13.06
N VAL A 89 16.85 14.48 -13.88
CA VAL A 89 17.61 13.31 -13.42
C VAL A 89 18.70 13.71 -12.44
N LEU A 90 19.45 14.76 -12.75
CA LEU A 90 20.53 15.25 -11.89
C LEU A 90 19.99 15.83 -10.57
N SER A 91 18.92 16.62 -10.63
CA SER A 91 18.45 17.41 -9.48
C SER A 91 17.54 16.65 -8.52
N TYR A 92 16.71 15.73 -9.05
CA TYR A 92 15.59 15.13 -8.29
C TYR A 92 15.68 13.62 -8.14
N THR A 93 16.72 13.00 -8.68
CA THR A 93 17.01 11.57 -8.47
C THR A 93 18.32 11.39 -7.73
N ASN A 94 18.67 10.13 -7.45
CA ASN A 94 19.96 9.78 -6.88
C ASN A 94 21.03 9.44 -7.94
N ALA A 95 20.82 9.80 -9.21
CA ALA A 95 21.72 9.47 -10.33
C ALA A 95 23.19 9.81 -10.07
N ALA A 96 23.46 10.96 -9.44
CA ALA A 96 24.81 11.44 -9.11
C ALA A 96 25.42 10.75 -7.88
N PHE A 97 24.65 10.01 -7.08
CA PHE A 97 25.15 9.48 -5.80
C PHE A 97 26.15 8.36 -6.05
N LEU A 98 27.27 8.37 -5.32
CA LEU A 98 28.29 7.34 -5.43
C LEU A 98 27.92 6.12 -4.58
N VAL A 99 27.83 4.96 -5.22
CA VAL A 99 27.56 3.67 -4.58
C VAL A 99 28.87 3.08 -4.04
N ASN A 100 28.78 2.30 -2.97
CA ASN A 100 29.90 1.57 -2.40
C ASN A 100 30.60 0.72 -3.48
N PRO A 101 31.94 0.83 -3.65
CA PRO A 101 32.68 0.08 -4.67
C PRO A 101 32.60 -1.44 -4.57
N LYS A 102 32.17 -1.98 -3.41
CA LYS A 102 31.90 -3.42 -3.23
C LYS A 102 30.58 -3.87 -3.84
N PHE A 103 29.71 -2.94 -4.27
CA PHE A 103 28.51 -3.27 -5.02
C PHE A 103 28.89 -3.89 -6.36
N SER A 104 28.36 -5.08 -6.64
CA SER A 104 28.57 -5.74 -7.93
C SER A 104 27.34 -6.53 -8.33
N PHE A 105 27.29 -6.88 -9.61
CA PHE A 105 26.30 -7.77 -10.19
C PHE A 105 27.04 -8.70 -11.16
N ASN A 106 26.92 -10.00 -10.96
CA ASN A 106 27.52 -11.01 -11.80
C ASN A 106 26.56 -12.20 -11.94
N ASP A 107 26.36 -12.65 -13.18
CA ASP A 107 25.56 -13.83 -13.52
C ASP A 107 24.21 -13.94 -12.79
N GLY A 108 23.44 -12.85 -12.81
CA GLY A 108 22.10 -12.81 -12.21
C GLY A 108 22.06 -12.54 -10.70
N LEU A 109 23.22 -12.49 -10.03
CA LEU A 109 23.30 -12.27 -8.58
C LEU A 109 24.02 -10.95 -8.27
N PHE A 110 23.45 -10.19 -7.32
CA PHE A 110 24.14 -9.05 -6.73
C PHE A 110 25.20 -9.49 -5.70
N SER A 111 26.10 -8.59 -5.33
CA SER A 111 27.03 -8.79 -4.21
C SER A 111 26.28 -9.10 -2.92
N GLY A 112 26.82 -10.03 -2.11
CA GLY A 112 26.29 -10.39 -0.79
C GLY A 112 25.25 -11.52 -0.78
N TYR A 113 25.07 -12.28 -1.87
CA TYR A 113 24.15 -13.42 -1.88
C TYR A 113 24.64 -14.57 -0.99
N ASP A 114 23.78 -15.03 -0.08
CA ASP A 114 23.94 -16.24 0.72
C ASP A 114 23.04 -17.34 0.14
N ALA A 115 23.66 -18.36 -0.46
CA ALA A 115 22.96 -19.45 -1.13
C ALA A 115 22.22 -20.39 -0.17
N GLN A 116 22.64 -20.48 1.10
CA GLN A 116 21.97 -21.33 2.08
C GLN A 116 20.69 -20.67 2.60
N LYS A 117 20.75 -19.35 2.81
CA LYS A 117 19.61 -18.57 3.32
C LYS A 117 18.69 -18.06 2.22
N HIS A 118 19.11 -18.17 0.96
CA HIS A 118 18.45 -17.53 -0.18
C HIS A 118 18.18 -16.03 0.08
N ALA A 119 19.18 -15.35 0.65
CA ALA A 119 19.07 -13.98 1.12
C ALA A 119 20.31 -13.16 0.73
N TYR A 120 20.21 -11.83 0.80
CA TYR A 120 21.32 -10.93 0.53
C TYR A 120 21.75 -10.21 1.81
N ASP A 121 23.06 -10.19 2.08
CA ASP A 121 23.69 -9.11 2.83
C ASP A 121 23.76 -7.85 1.95
N LYS A 122 23.00 -6.83 2.34
CA LYS A 122 22.86 -5.58 1.60
C LYS A 122 23.89 -4.53 2.01
N SER A 123 24.87 -4.87 2.85
CA SER A 123 25.91 -3.95 3.32
C SER A 123 26.64 -3.23 2.17
N SER A 124 26.92 -3.95 1.09
CA SER A 124 27.54 -3.41 -0.12
C SER A 124 26.61 -2.54 -0.99
N TRP A 125 25.29 -2.54 -0.75
CA TRP A 125 24.31 -1.75 -1.52
C TRP A 125 24.09 -0.36 -0.90
N SER A 126 25.11 0.14 -0.21
CA SER A 126 25.13 1.43 0.47
C SER A 126 25.70 2.52 -0.42
N PHE A 127 25.41 3.78 -0.09
CA PHE A 127 26.11 4.92 -0.68
C PHE A 127 27.40 5.21 0.07
N GLN A 128 28.39 5.72 -0.66
CA GLN A 128 29.58 6.30 -0.05
C GLN A 128 29.19 7.58 0.70
N LYS A 129 29.79 7.79 1.87
CA LYS A 129 29.59 8.99 2.68
C LYS A 129 30.90 9.76 2.85
N ASP A 130 30.81 11.07 3.00
CA ASP A 130 31.93 11.91 3.44
C ASP A 130 32.06 11.91 4.96
N ASP A 131 33.04 12.65 5.48
CA ASP A 131 33.34 12.72 6.92
C ASP A 131 32.20 13.36 7.74
N LYS A 132 31.26 14.04 7.09
CA LYS A 132 30.05 14.64 7.70
C LYS A 132 28.84 13.71 7.60
N GLY A 133 29.00 12.52 7.02
CA GLY A 133 27.93 11.55 6.81
C GLY A 133 27.00 11.90 5.64
N LEU A 134 27.34 12.91 4.82
CA LEU A 134 26.62 13.23 3.59
C LEU A 134 26.97 12.23 2.50
N ILE A 135 26.01 11.93 1.62
CA ILE A 135 26.26 11.02 0.50
C ILE A 135 27.16 11.73 -0.52
N LYS A 136 28.26 11.08 -0.89
CA LYS A 136 29.13 11.56 -1.97
C LYS A 136 28.39 11.54 -3.29
N ARG A 137 28.65 12.55 -4.12
CA ARG A 137 27.99 12.73 -5.43
C ARG A 137 28.96 13.24 -6.48
N ASP A 138 28.75 12.82 -7.72
CA ASP A 138 29.40 13.34 -8.93
C ASP A 138 28.33 13.91 -9.89
N ASP A 139 28.24 15.23 -9.93
CA ASP A 139 27.24 15.92 -10.74
C ASP A 139 27.57 15.90 -12.24
N THR A 140 28.78 15.44 -12.62
CA THR A 140 29.12 15.21 -14.03
C THR A 140 28.54 13.90 -14.56
N LEU A 141 28.07 13.01 -13.68
CA LEU A 141 27.58 11.67 -13.96
C LEU A 141 28.62 10.77 -14.67
N LYS A 142 29.91 11.02 -14.49
CA LYS A 142 31.00 10.28 -15.16
C LYS A 142 31.69 9.27 -14.25
N ASP A 143 31.60 9.42 -12.94
CA ASP A 143 32.18 8.48 -11.98
C ASP A 143 31.58 7.07 -12.21
N PRO A 144 32.41 6.03 -12.38
CA PRO A 144 31.93 4.68 -12.67
C PRO A 144 31.09 4.06 -11.54
N HIS A 145 31.14 4.63 -10.33
CA HIS A 145 30.35 4.22 -9.18
C HIS A 145 29.14 5.11 -8.93
N CYS A 146 28.89 6.14 -9.74
CA CYS A 146 27.62 6.86 -9.62
C CYS A 146 26.45 5.96 -10.06
N VAL A 147 25.28 6.14 -9.46
CA VAL A 147 24.07 5.34 -9.77
C VAL A 147 23.78 5.35 -11.27
N PHE A 148 23.99 6.47 -11.95
CA PHE A 148 23.75 6.59 -13.39
C PHE A 148 24.62 5.63 -14.22
N GLN A 149 25.94 5.59 -13.99
CA GLN A 149 26.85 4.70 -14.73
C GLN A 149 26.61 3.23 -14.39
N LEU A 150 26.34 2.90 -13.13
CA LEU A 150 26.00 1.54 -12.72
C LEU A 150 24.67 1.07 -13.34
N MET A 151 23.69 1.96 -13.48
CA MET A 151 22.43 1.68 -14.17
C MET A 151 22.66 1.45 -15.67
N LYS A 152 23.43 2.30 -16.36
CA LYS A 152 23.80 2.07 -17.77
C LYS A 152 24.43 0.68 -17.94
N LYS A 153 25.42 0.34 -17.12
CA LYS A 153 26.07 -0.99 -17.12
C LYS A 153 25.09 -2.13 -16.85
N HIS A 154 24.17 -1.97 -15.91
CA HIS A 154 23.22 -3.03 -15.55
C HIS A 154 22.26 -3.37 -16.70
N TYR A 155 21.74 -2.34 -17.37
CA TYR A 155 20.73 -2.47 -18.42
C TYR A 155 21.31 -2.67 -19.83
N ASP A 156 22.61 -2.53 -20.02
CA ASP A 156 23.27 -2.73 -21.32
C ASP A 156 22.96 -4.09 -21.98
N ARG A 157 22.71 -5.11 -21.16
CA ARG A 157 22.39 -6.49 -21.59
C ARG A 157 20.99 -6.66 -22.20
N TYR A 158 20.13 -5.64 -22.15
CA TYR A 158 18.74 -5.69 -22.63
C TYR A 158 18.60 -5.14 -24.06
N ASP A 159 19.43 -5.62 -24.98
CA ASP A 159 19.31 -5.26 -26.39
C ASP A 159 17.98 -5.73 -27.01
N LEU A 160 17.60 -5.13 -28.14
CA LEU A 160 16.29 -5.33 -28.77
C LEU A 160 16.02 -6.81 -29.11
N LYS A 161 17.04 -7.54 -29.58
CA LYS A 161 16.93 -8.97 -29.94
C LYS A 161 16.72 -9.83 -28.69
N LYS A 162 17.50 -9.57 -27.65
CA LYS A 162 17.38 -10.28 -26.36
C LYS A 162 16.00 -10.04 -25.76
N VAL A 163 15.55 -8.78 -25.72
CA VAL A 163 14.22 -8.44 -25.19
C VAL A 163 13.14 -9.14 -26.01
N SER A 164 13.16 -9.04 -27.34
CA SER A 164 12.19 -9.72 -28.20
C SER A 164 12.16 -11.23 -27.97
N SER A 165 13.33 -11.88 -27.83
CA SER A 165 13.40 -13.33 -27.54
C SER A 165 12.79 -13.73 -26.19
N ILE A 166 12.85 -12.84 -25.19
CA ILE A 166 12.30 -13.09 -23.86
C ILE A 166 10.82 -12.74 -23.83
N THR A 167 10.41 -11.60 -24.34
CA THR A 167 9.04 -11.12 -24.23
C THR A 167 8.12 -11.75 -25.28
N GLY A 168 8.68 -12.23 -26.40
CA GLY A 168 7.91 -12.63 -27.58
C GLY A 168 7.34 -11.43 -28.35
N THR A 169 7.64 -10.20 -27.93
CA THR A 169 7.22 -8.98 -28.63
C THR A 169 8.11 -8.77 -29.86
N PRO A 170 7.56 -8.58 -31.07
CA PRO A 170 8.36 -8.27 -32.25
C PRO A 170 9.27 -7.05 -32.04
N GLU A 171 10.49 -7.08 -32.57
CA GLU A 171 11.46 -5.99 -32.44
C GLU A 171 10.91 -4.63 -32.92
N ALA A 172 10.11 -4.65 -34.01
CA ALA A 172 9.47 -3.46 -34.54
C ALA A 172 8.46 -2.84 -33.55
N ASP A 173 7.68 -3.67 -32.87
CA ASP A 173 6.68 -3.22 -31.88
C ASP A 173 7.38 -2.67 -30.63
N LEU A 174 8.44 -3.34 -30.16
CA LEU A 174 9.28 -2.84 -29.08
C LEU A 174 9.83 -1.44 -29.40
N LEU A 175 10.42 -1.28 -30.58
CA LEU A 175 10.99 0.00 -31.00
C LEU A 175 9.90 1.09 -31.14
N ALA A 176 8.73 0.75 -31.67
CA ALA A 176 7.60 1.68 -31.78
C ALA A 176 7.14 2.18 -30.41
N VAL A 177 6.96 1.26 -29.45
CA VAL A 177 6.57 1.61 -28.08
C VAL A 177 7.65 2.45 -27.39
N TYR A 178 8.92 2.05 -27.49
CA TYR A 178 10.02 2.76 -26.84
C TYR A 178 10.16 4.18 -27.40
N LYS A 179 10.07 4.35 -28.72
CA LYS A 179 10.13 5.67 -29.37
C LYS A 179 8.98 6.56 -28.93
N ALA A 180 7.75 6.04 -28.90
CA ALA A 180 6.57 6.81 -28.51
C ALA A 180 6.64 7.25 -27.05
N PHE A 181 6.94 6.33 -26.13
CA PHE A 181 6.96 6.65 -24.71
C PHE A 181 8.18 7.49 -24.30
N ALA A 182 9.37 7.21 -24.85
CA ALA A 182 10.58 7.98 -24.54
C ALA A 182 10.53 9.42 -25.07
N ALA A 183 9.67 9.73 -26.04
CA ALA A 183 9.45 11.10 -26.51
C ALA A 183 8.92 12.04 -25.40
N THR A 184 8.36 11.50 -24.32
CA THR A 184 7.92 12.29 -23.16
C THR A 184 9.07 12.70 -22.24
N GLY A 185 10.32 12.36 -22.55
CA GLY A 185 11.49 12.86 -21.82
C GLY A 185 11.77 14.35 -22.04
N LYS A 186 11.00 14.99 -22.92
CA LYS A 186 11.04 16.44 -23.12
C LYS A 186 10.23 17.16 -22.03
N PRO A 187 10.68 18.33 -21.55
CA PRO A 187 10.03 19.04 -20.44
C PRO A 187 8.62 19.56 -20.76
N ASP A 188 8.26 19.67 -22.04
CA ASP A 188 6.95 20.11 -22.53
C ASP A 188 6.01 18.93 -22.84
N LYS A 189 6.39 17.70 -22.48
CA LYS A 189 5.61 16.48 -22.68
C LYS A 189 5.44 15.70 -21.39
N ALA A 190 4.33 14.98 -21.28
CA ALA A 190 4.03 14.15 -20.12
C ALA A 190 3.67 12.72 -20.51
N GLY A 191 4.36 11.75 -19.93
CA GLY A 191 4.06 10.32 -20.07
C GLY A 191 3.52 9.73 -18.78
N THR A 192 2.46 8.93 -18.84
CA THR A 192 1.93 8.23 -17.67
C THR A 192 1.93 6.72 -17.86
N ILE A 193 2.26 5.98 -16.80
CA ILE A 193 2.15 4.52 -16.77
C ILE A 193 0.94 4.13 -15.91
N MET A 194 0.02 3.36 -16.51
CA MET A 194 -1.14 2.78 -15.84
C MET A 194 -0.92 1.28 -15.64
N TYR A 195 -0.92 0.82 -14.39
CA TYR A 195 -0.79 -0.60 -14.06
C TYR A 195 -1.70 -1.01 -12.91
N ALA A 196 -2.02 -2.31 -12.81
CA ALA A 196 -2.80 -2.90 -11.72
C ALA A 196 -2.21 -4.28 -11.34
N LEU A 197 -3.05 -5.31 -11.19
CA LEU A 197 -2.62 -6.65 -10.75
C LEU A 197 -1.62 -7.33 -11.68
N GLY A 198 -1.62 -7.01 -12.98
CA GLY A 198 -0.72 -7.65 -13.96
C GLY A 198 0.76 -7.53 -13.61
N GLN A 199 1.13 -6.51 -12.83
CA GLN A 199 2.50 -6.30 -12.32
C GLN A 199 2.72 -6.79 -10.89
N CYS A 200 1.67 -7.14 -10.15
CA CYS A 200 1.73 -7.30 -8.70
C CYS A 200 1.82 -8.75 -8.24
N HIS A 201 1.36 -9.72 -9.03
CA HIS A 201 1.24 -11.13 -8.61
C HIS A 201 2.37 -12.00 -9.16
N HIS A 202 3.61 -11.59 -8.88
CA HIS A 202 4.84 -12.27 -9.27
C HIS A 202 5.83 -12.25 -8.10
N SER A 203 6.77 -13.21 -8.05
CA SER A 203 7.88 -13.15 -7.08
C SER A 203 8.76 -11.91 -7.26
N VAL A 204 8.77 -11.33 -8.47
CA VAL A 204 9.52 -10.12 -8.84
C VAL A 204 8.63 -8.89 -9.01
N ALA A 205 7.40 -8.90 -8.49
CA ALA A 205 6.42 -7.82 -8.66
C ALA A 205 6.94 -6.43 -8.26
N VAL A 206 7.66 -6.35 -7.14
CA VAL A 206 8.27 -5.08 -6.70
C VAL A 206 9.29 -4.59 -7.72
N GLN A 207 10.02 -5.48 -8.38
CA GLN A 207 11.00 -5.12 -9.40
C GLN A 207 10.34 -4.69 -10.71
N ASN A 208 9.21 -5.31 -11.12
CA ASN A 208 8.41 -4.81 -12.24
C ASN A 208 8.05 -3.33 -12.03
N ILE A 209 7.48 -3.00 -10.88
CA ILE A 209 7.06 -1.63 -10.55
C ILE A 209 8.27 -0.70 -10.44
N ARG A 210 9.40 -1.17 -9.87
CA ARG A 210 10.66 -0.41 -9.82
C ARG A 210 11.17 -0.05 -11.21
N THR A 211 11.11 -0.95 -12.18
CA THR A 211 11.51 -0.63 -13.56
C THR A 211 10.63 0.44 -14.20
N MET A 212 9.31 0.41 -13.97
CA MET A 212 8.40 1.49 -14.37
C MET A 212 8.77 2.83 -13.72
N THR A 213 9.14 2.81 -12.44
CA THR A 213 9.60 4.01 -11.73
C THR A 213 10.89 4.57 -12.30
N ILE A 214 11.85 3.71 -12.65
CA ILE A 214 13.11 4.15 -13.27
C ILE A 214 12.82 4.84 -14.61
N VAL A 215 11.96 4.27 -15.46
CA VAL A 215 11.55 4.90 -16.72
C VAL A 215 10.95 6.28 -16.46
N GLN A 216 9.97 6.40 -15.55
CA GLN A 216 9.32 7.68 -15.27
C GLN A 216 10.27 8.73 -14.67
N LEU A 217 11.24 8.32 -13.85
CA LEU A 217 12.26 9.22 -13.30
C LEU A 217 13.27 9.67 -14.37
N LEU A 218 13.68 8.78 -15.27
CA LEU A 218 14.55 9.12 -16.39
C LEU A 218 13.87 10.14 -17.32
N LEU A 219 12.58 10.00 -17.56
CA LEU A 219 11.82 10.89 -18.44
C LEU A 219 11.29 12.14 -17.72
N GLY A 220 11.54 12.31 -16.42
CA GLY A 220 11.06 13.47 -15.67
C GLY A 220 9.54 13.55 -15.47
N ASN A 221 8.85 12.42 -15.60
CA ASN A 221 7.39 12.35 -15.58
C ASN A 221 6.79 12.29 -14.16
N ILE A 222 7.58 12.18 -13.08
CA ILE A 222 7.04 12.13 -11.71
C ILE A 222 6.81 13.53 -11.16
N GLY A 223 5.59 13.80 -10.68
CA GLY A 223 5.22 15.06 -10.03
C GLY A 223 4.58 16.09 -10.96
N ILE A 224 4.37 15.76 -12.24
CA ILE A 224 3.76 16.64 -13.24
C ILE A 224 2.34 16.18 -13.61
N CYS A 225 1.55 17.12 -14.14
CA CYS A 225 0.23 16.89 -14.73
C CYS A 225 0.34 15.98 -15.96
N GLY A 226 -0.56 15.00 -16.10
CA GLY A 226 -0.52 14.03 -17.20
C GLY A 226 0.60 12.99 -17.12
N GLY A 227 1.42 13.04 -16.05
CA GLY A 227 2.55 12.16 -15.83
C GLY A 227 2.27 11.04 -14.82
N GLY A 228 3.31 10.69 -14.05
CA GLY A 228 3.21 9.88 -12.85
C GLY A 228 3.09 8.39 -13.06
N ILE A 229 3.00 7.66 -11.96
CA ILE A 229 2.72 6.22 -11.94
C ILE A 229 1.32 6.03 -11.36
N ASN A 230 0.40 5.74 -12.25
CA ASN A 230 -0.98 5.47 -11.92
C ASN A 230 -1.16 3.97 -11.63
N ALA A 231 -0.72 3.58 -10.43
CA ALA A 231 -1.02 2.29 -9.81
C ALA A 231 -2.52 2.22 -9.44
N LEU A 232 -3.32 1.60 -10.31
CA LEU A 232 -4.78 1.55 -10.22
C LEU A 232 -5.21 0.55 -9.15
N ARG A 233 -5.82 1.05 -8.08
CA ARG A 233 -6.32 0.23 -6.97
C ARG A 233 -7.59 -0.51 -7.40
N GLY A 234 -7.78 -1.72 -6.86
CA GLY A 234 -8.89 -2.62 -7.19
C GLY A 234 -10.18 -2.23 -6.48
N GLU A 235 -10.38 -2.76 -5.27
CA GLU A 235 -11.59 -2.53 -4.47
C GLU A 235 -11.85 -1.03 -4.22
N PRO A 236 -13.12 -0.62 -4.06
CA PRO A 236 -13.49 0.78 -3.84
C PRO A 236 -12.76 1.49 -2.69
N ASN A 237 -12.34 0.74 -1.67
CA ASN A 237 -11.66 1.27 -0.49
C ASN A 237 -10.36 0.52 -0.13
N VAL A 238 -9.72 -0.22 -1.06
CA VAL A 238 -8.44 -0.90 -0.72
C VAL A 238 -7.34 0.10 -0.33
N GLN A 239 -7.40 1.33 -0.86
CA GLN A 239 -6.55 2.41 -0.40
C GLN A 239 -6.79 2.70 1.09
N GLY A 240 -8.05 2.96 1.48
CA GLY A 240 -8.39 3.24 2.87
C GLY A 240 -8.12 2.07 3.82
N SER A 241 -8.42 0.82 3.44
CA SER A 241 -8.10 -0.34 4.28
C SER A 241 -6.59 -0.53 4.46
N THR A 242 -5.79 -0.17 3.46
CA THR A 242 -4.32 -0.12 3.57
C THR A 242 -3.88 1.03 4.48
N ASP A 243 -4.47 2.22 4.31
CA ASP A 243 -4.20 3.39 5.14
C ASP A 243 -4.49 3.11 6.62
N HIS A 244 -5.56 2.35 6.91
CA HIS A 244 -5.94 1.89 8.25
C HIS A 244 -5.27 0.58 8.69
N ALA A 245 -4.26 0.12 7.93
CA ALA A 245 -3.42 -1.02 8.26
C ALA A 245 -4.17 -2.33 8.57
N LEU A 246 -5.12 -2.71 7.72
CA LEU A 246 -5.64 -4.08 7.68
C LEU A 246 -4.63 -5.05 7.02
N LEU A 247 -3.36 -4.99 7.48
CA LEU A 247 -2.19 -5.72 7.03
C LEU A 247 -1.28 -5.97 8.24
N SER A 248 -0.71 -7.17 8.34
CA SER A 248 0.03 -7.61 9.54
C SER A 248 1.32 -6.84 9.86
N HIS A 249 1.88 -6.10 8.90
CA HIS A 249 3.17 -5.43 9.04
C HIS A 249 3.08 -3.91 9.27
N TYR A 250 1.87 -3.37 9.39
CA TYR A 250 1.63 -1.95 9.63
C TYR A 250 0.69 -1.70 10.81
N LEU A 251 0.79 -0.50 11.36
CA LEU A 251 -0.20 0.23 12.14
C LEU A 251 -0.79 1.36 11.25
N PRO A 252 -1.97 1.92 11.59
CA PRO A 252 -2.58 2.99 10.82
C PRO A 252 -1.61 4.12 10.45
N GLY A 253 -1.72 4.60 9.20
CA GLY A 253 -0.85 5.64 8.66
C GLY A 253 0.53 5.15 8.25
N TYR A 254 0.64 3.87 7.84
CA TYR A 254 1.90 3.26 7.39
C TYR A 254 3.01 3.25 8.44
N LEU A 255 2.65 3.39 9.72
CA LEU A 255 3.55 3.15 10.84
C LEU A 255 3.89 1.65 10.86
N LYS A 256 5.13 1.26 11.18
CA LYS A 256 5.49 -0.17 11.14
C LYS A 256 4.80 -0.91 12.29
N ALA A 257 4.39 -2.16 12.07
CA ALA A 257 3.99 -3.02 13.19
C ALA A 257 5.17 -3.19 14.16
N PRO A 258 4.93 -3.18 15.48
CA PRO A 258 5.99 -3.37 16.46
C PRO A 258 6.49 -4.83 16.43
N LYS A 259 7.75 -5.01 16.84
CA LYS A 259 8.42 -6.30 16.87
C LYS A 259 8.87 -6.65 18.28
N ALA A 260 9.11 -7.93 18.53
CA ALA A 260 9.53 -8.44 19.82
C ALA A 260 10.83 -7.79 20.32
N SER A 261 11.74 -7.33 19.47
CA SER A 261 12.92 -6.58 19.93
C SER A 261 12.66 -5.14 20.38
N TRP A 262 11.47 -4.58 20.11
CA TRP A 262 11.10 -3.23 20.51
C TRP A 262 10.14 -3.29 21.69
N GLN A 263 10.70 -3.35 22.89
CA GLN A 263 9.95 -3.48 24.14
C GLN A 263 9.32 -2.16 24.58
N THR A 264 9.95 -1.02 24.27
CA THR A 264 9.43 0.30 24.63
C THR A 264 9.09 1.16 23.42
N LEU A 265 8.27 2.19 23.63
CA LEU A 265 7.93 3.17 22.60
C LEU A 265 9.17 3.89 22.05
N GLU A 266 10.14 4.19 22.89
CA GLU A 266 11.40 4.84 22.50
C GLU A 266 12.22 3.95 21.57
N GLN A 267 12.30 2.65 21.88
CA GLN A 267 12.98 1.67 21.03
C GLN A 267 12.29 1.55 19.67
N TYR A 268 10.96 1.52 19.65
CA TYR A 268 10.17 1.55 18.43
C TYR A 268 10.46 2.82 17.61
N ILE A 269 10.39 4.00 18.21
CA ILE A 269 10.65 5.27 17.52
C ILE A 269 12.07 5.27 16.97
N ALA A 270 13.07 4.87 17.75
CA ALA A 270 14.45 4.80 17.30
C ALA A 270 14.66 3.81 16.15
N GLY A 271 14.02 2.64 16.21
CA GLY A 271 14.11 1.58 15.20
C GLY A 271 13.34 1.85 13.91
N THR A 272 12.38 2.77 13.94
CA THR A 272 11.49 3.05 12.80
C THR A 272 11.68 4.43 12.18
N THR A 273 12.29 5.38 12.89
CA THR A 273 12.50 6.76 12.42
C THR A 273 13.75 6.86 11.54
N PRO A 274 13.63 7.15 10.23
CA PRO A 274 14.79 7.38 9.39
C PRO A 274 15.52 8.67 9.78
N ARG A 275 16.84 8.67 9.63
CA ARG A 275 17.71 9.82 9.90
C ARG A 275 18.46 10.22 8.63
N THR A 276 18.75 11.51 8.50
CA THR A 276 19.54 12.07 7.40
C THR A 276 20.53 13.07 7.95
N ALA A 277 21.74 13.11 7.38
CA ALA A 277 22.71 14.17 7.64
C ALA A 277 22.53 15.35 6.67
N ASN A 278 21.73 15.19 5.61
CA ASN A 278 21.54 16.23 4.59
C ASN A 278 20.55 17.30 5.09
N PRO A 279 20.97 18.55 5.32
CA PRO A 279 20.10 19.61 5.82
C PRO A 279 19.01 20.03 4.82
N GLN A 280 19.16 19.72 3.52
CA GLN A 280 18.14 19.98 2.49
C GLN A 280 17.08 18.88 2.41
N SER A 281 17.30 17.74 3.06
CA SER A 281 16.33 16.65 3.06
C SER A 281 15.26 16.89 4.12
N LEU A 282 14.04 17.19 3.69
CA LEU A 282 12.88 17.37 4.59
C LEU A 282 12.73 16.21 5.59
N ASN A 283 12.98 14.97 5.15
CA ASN A 283 12.85 13.74 5.95
C ASN A 283 11.62 13.78 6.87
N TRP A 284 10.43 13.92 6.26
CA TRP A 284 9.20 14.17 7.02
C TRP A 284 8.91 13.11 8.08
N MET A 285 9.33 11.87 7.83
CA MET A 285 9.21 10.74 8.76
C MET A 285 10.05 10.89 10.03
N SER A 286 10.90 11.92 10.17
CA SER A 286 11.48 12.33 11.46
C SER A 286 10.42 12.66 12.51
N ASN A 287 9.18 12.96 12.10
CA ASN A 287 8.03 13.18 12.99
C ASN A 287 7.36 11.88 13.50
N THR A 288 7.91 10.69 13.22
CA THR A 288 7.30 9.38 13.60
C THR A 288 6.85 9.33 15.05
N GLY A 289 7.63 9.89 15.99
CA GLY A 289 7.29 9.95 17.41
C GLY A 289 5.95 10.64 17.69
N LYS A 290 5.64 11.74 16.98
CA LYS A 290 4.33 12.41 17.10
C LYS A 290 3.20 11.48 16.69
N TYR A 291 3.36 10.80 15.55
CA TYR A 291 2.31 9.99 14.95
C TYR A 291 2.00 8.74 15.75
N VAL A 292 3.02 8.01 16.19
CA VAL A 292 2.81 6.81 17.02
C VAL A 292 2.23 7.20 18.38
N THR A 293 2.70 8.27 19.02
CA THR A 293 2.14 8.72 20.30
C THR A 293 0.67 9.11 20.14
N SER A 294 0.31 9.91 19.13
CA SER A 294 -1.09 10.27 18.88
C SER A 294 -1.96 9.06 18.58
N LEU A 295 -1.43 8.04 17.89
CA LEU A 295 -2.14 6.79 17.64
C LEU A 295 -2.36 6.00 18.94
N MET A 296 -1.35 5.92 19.82
CA MET A 296 -1.48 5.23 21.11
C MET A 296 -2.53 5.93 22.00
N ARG A 297 -2.50 7.26 22.05
CA ARG A 297 -3.55 8.07 22.71
C ARG A 297 -4.93 7.87 22.10
N ALA A 298 -5.02 7.53 20.82
CA ALA A 298 -6.27 7.19 20.15
C ALA A 298 -6.76 5.80 20.58
N PHE A 299 -5.90 4.78 20.57
CA PHE A 299 -6.29 3.43 21.00
C PHE A 299 -6.66 3.35 22.48
N TYR A 300 -5.92 4.07 23.34
CA TYR A 300 -6.02 3.95 24.80
C TYR A 300 -6.14 5.33 25.49
N PRO A 301 -7.28 6.03 25.36
CA PRO A 301 -7.42 7.41 25.84
C PRO A 301 -7.27 7.55 27.37
N GLU A 302 -7.79 6.57 28.13
CA GLU A 302 -7.79 6.55 29.60
C GLU A 302 -6.69 5.65 30.21
N GLY A 303 -6.21 4.64 29.46
CA GLY A 303 -5.21 3.67 29.94
C GLY A 303 -3.77 3.91 29.47
N GLY A 304 -3.55 4.84 28.52
CA GLY A 304 -2.22 5.20 28.06
C GLY A 304 -1.59 6.28 28.92
N THR A 305 -0.51 5.99 29.65
CA THR A 305 0.27 6.96 30.43
C THR A 305 1.67 7.12 29.86
N SER A 306 2.43 8.13 30.27
CA SER A 306 3.83 8.27 29.83
C SER A 306 4.67 7.04 30.20
N GLU A 307 4.36 6.39 31.32
CA GLU A 307 5.12 5.28 31.88
C GLU A 307 4.97 4.00 31.06
N ASN A 308 3.83 3.78 30.40
CA ASN A 308 3.58 2.61 29.55
C ASN A 308 3.64 2.92 28.04
N GLY A 309 4.32 4.01 27.67
CA GLY A 309 4.42 4.46 26.28
C GLY A 309 3.06 4.80 25.67
N PHE A 310 2.16 5.35 26.47
CA PHE A 310 0.77 5.67 26.12
C PHE A 310 -0.08 4.47 25.70
N GLY A 311 0.27 3.26 26.15
CA GLY A 311 -0.38 2.00 25.78
C GLY A 311 0.38 1.22 24.69
N TYR A 312 1.62 1.61 24.38
CA TYR A 312 2.48 0.81 23.49
C TYR A 312 2.69 -0.63 23.99
N ASP A 313 2.75 -0.80 25.32
CA ASP A 313 2.93 -2.10 25.97
C ASP A 313 1.74 -3.04 25.74
N TYR A 314 0.56 -2.49 25.44
CA TYR A 314 -0.66 -3.23 25.12
C TYR A 314 -0.68 -3.78 23.70
N LEU A 315 0.16 -3.28 22.79
CA LEU A 315 0.19 -3.74 21.42
C LEU A 315 0.80 -5.15 21.30
N PRO A 316 0.18 -6.04 20.50
CA PRO A 316 0.83 -7.29 20.12
C PRO A 316 2.07 -6.99 19.27
N LYS A 317 3.13 -7.77 19.48
CA LYS A 317 4.42 -7.61 18.80
C LYS A 317 4.73 -8.91 18.04
N LEU A 318 5.04 -8.80 16.76
CA LEU A 318 5.48 -9.95 15.96
C LEU A 318 6.89 -10.36 16.38
N ASP A 319 7.22 -11.65 16.29
CA ASP A 319 8.62 -12.07 16.42
C ASP A 319 9.46 -11.41 15.33
N ASP A 320 10.73 -11.18 15.63
CA ASP A 320 11.66 -10.55 14.70
C ASP A 320 11.80 -11.40 13.42
N GLY A 321 11.26 -10.87 12.31
CA GLY A 321 11.30 -11.54 11.01
C GLY A 321 10.15 -12.53 10.76
N GLN A 322 9.17 -12.62 11.66
CA GLN A 322 7.98 -13.45 11.45
C GLN A 322 7.19 -13.01 10.21
N ASP A 323 6.83 -13.97 9.36
CA ASP A 323 5.86 -13.76 8.30
C ASP A 323 4.45 -14.09 8.79
N ALA A 324 3.60 -13.07 8.84
CA ALA A 324 2.18 -13.17 9.15
C ALA A 324 1.32 -12.79 7.94
N SER A 325 1.81 -13.05 6.72
CA SER A 325 1.04 -12.88 5.49
C SER A 325 -0.07 -13.92 5.37
N VAL A 326 -1.04 -13.65 4.50
CA VAL A 326 -2.21 -14.53 4.30
C VAL A 326 -1.81 -15.96 3.92
N MET A 327 -0.74 -16.16 3.14
CA MET A 327 -0.30 -17.50 2.75
C MET A 327 0.23 -18.28 3.97
N SER A 328 1.06 -17.64 4.78
CA SER A 328 1.58 -18.21 6.04
C SER A 328 0.46 -18.49 7.05
N MET A 329 -0.56 -17.63 7.09
CA MET A 329 -1.78 -17.85 7.87
C MET A 329 -2.56 -19.08 7.39
N ILE A 330 -2.78 -19.24 6.08
CA ILE A 330 -3.46 -20.42 5.52
C ILE A 330 -2.67 -21.71 5.81
N ASP A 331 -1.34 -21.67 5.74
CA ASP A 331 -0.49 -22.81 6.06
C ASP A 331 -0.59 -23.20 7.54
N ALA A 332 -0.58 -22.22 8.44
CA ALA A 332 -0.79 -22.45 9.87
C ALA A 332 -2.20 -23.00 10.17
N MET A 333 -3.22 -22.48 9.49
CA MET A 333 -4.61 -22.96 9.59
C MET A 333 -4.74 -24.40 9.07
N TYR A 334 -4.13 -24.71 7.93
CA TYR A 334 -4.06 -26.08 7.39
C TYR A 334 -3.37 -27.04 8.35
N ALA A 335 -2.31 -26.59 9.04
CA ALA A 335 -1.63 -27.37 10.07
C ALA A 335 -2.37 -27.45 11.42
N GLY A 336 -3.57 -26.86 11.55
CA GLY A 336 -4.37 -26.89 12.78
C GLY A 336 -3.84 -26.00 13.92
N LYS A 337 -2.93 -25.08 13.62
CA LYS A 337 -2.34 -24.13 14.58
C LYS A 337 -3.24 -22.93 14.87
N ILE A 338 -4.13 -22.58 13.93
CA ILE A 338 -5.14 -21.53 14.11
C ILE A 338 -6.47 -22.19 14.45
N LYS A 339 -7.12 -21.71 15.52
CA LYS A 339 -8.39 -22.28 16.02
C LYS A 339 -9.62 -21.55 15.49
N GLY A 340 -9.51 -20.24 15.30
CA GLY A 340 -10.61 -19.38 14.88
C GLY A 340 -10.23 -18.47 13.73
N LEU A 341 -11.21 -18.13 12.90
CA LEU A 341 -11.06 -17.14 11.84
C LEU A 341 -12.25 -16.18 11.82
N THR A 342 -11.96 -14.89 11.81
CA THR A 342 -12.96 -13.86 11.47
C THR A 342 -12.69 -13.39 10.03
N CYS A 343 -13.59 -13.73 9.11
CA CYS A 343 -13.49 -13.34 7.70
C CYS A 343 -14.51 -12.23 7.39
N VAL A 344 -14.03 -11.07 6.96
CA VAL A 344 -14.86 -9.86 6.81
C VAL A 344 -14.83 -9.39 5.37
N GLY A 345 -15.98 -9.44 4.69
CA GLY A 345 -16.12 -8.92 3.32
C GLY A 345 -15.15 -9.55 2.31
N GLN A 346 -14.69 -10.79 2.55
CA GLN A 346 -13.79 -11.53 1.67
C GLN A 346 -14.36 -12.92 1.34
N ASN A 347 -13.79 -13.57 0.33
CA ASN A 347 -14.17 -14.94 -0.06
C ASN A 347 -12.92 -15.81 -0.35
N PRO A 348 -12.05 -16.08 0.65
CA PRO A 348 -10.81 -16.82 0.47
C PRO A 348 -10.99 -18.23 -0.12
N ALA A 349 -12.15 -18.88 0.09
CA ALA A 349 -12.45 -20.19 -0.52
C ALA A 349 -12.47 -20.17 -2.06
N CYS A 350 -12.50 -18.97 -2.67
CA CYS A 350 -12.46 -18.74 -4.11
C CYS A 350 -11.30 -17.85 -4.55
N SER A 351 -10.96 -16.81 -3.79
CA SER A 351 -10.02 -15.77 -4.22
C SER A 351 -8.55 -16.07 -3.95
N LEU A 352 -8.24 -16.93 -2.98
CA LEU A 352 -6.86 -17.32 -2.68
C LEU A 352 -6.41 -18.49 -3.56
N PRO A 353 -5.11 -18.58 -3.91
CA PRO A 353 -4.59 -19.67 -4.73
C PRO A 353 -4.72 -21.01 -4.00
N ASN A 354 -4.87 -22.08 -4.78
CA ASN A 354 -5.11 -23.44 -4.27
C ASN A 354 -6.34 -23.51 -3.35
N SER A 355 -7.52 -23.26 -3.93
CA SER A 355 -8.80 -23.28 -3.24
C SER A 355 -9.09 -24.59 -2.49
N ASN A 356 -8.60 -25.73 -2.98
CA ASN A 356 -8.72 -27.02 -2.28
C ASN A 356 -7.99 -27.01 -0.93
N LYS A 357 -6.75 -26.53 -0.90
CA LYS A 357 -5.98 -26.37 0.34
C LYS A 357 -6.67 -25.36 1.28
N VAL A 358 -7.11 -24.23 0.75
CA VAL A 358 -7.79 -23.19 1.54
C VAL A 358 -9.07 -23.75 2.18
N ARG A 359 -9.93 -24.41 1.41
CA ARG A 359 -11.17 -25.05 1.91
C ARG A 359 -10.88 -26.14 2.93
N LYS A 360 -9.80 -26.89 2.76
CA LYS A 360 -9.37 -27.88 3.76
C LYS A 360 -8.87 -27.22 5.04
N ALA A 361 -8.15 -26.12 4.92
CA ALA A 361 -7.70 -25.34 6.08
C ALA A 361 -8.89 -24.81 6.89
N LEU A 362 -9.94 -24.31 6.22
CA LEU A 362 -11.17 -23.87 6.90
C LEU A 362 -11.82 -24.99 7.73
N GLN A 363 -11.82 -26.24 7.25
CA GLN A 363 -12.34 -27.40 8.00
C GLN A 363 -11.55 -27.75 9.26
N ASN A 364 -10.32 -27.26 9.39
CA ASN A 364 -9.46 -27.54 10.53
C ASN A 364 -9.68 -26.55 11.68
N LEU A 365 -10.39 -25.44 11.44
CA LEU A 365 -10.81 -24.49 12.45
C LEU A 365 -11.80 -25.13 13.43
N ASP A 366 -11.78 -24.64 14.66
CA ASP A 366 -12.81 -24.93 15.67
C ASP A 366 -14.04 -24.05 15.43
N TRP A 367 -13.84 -22.77 15.10
CA TRP A 367 -14.91 -21.84 14.73
C TRP A 367 -14.53 -20.86 13.63
N MET A 368 -15.53 -20.31 12.95
CA MET A 368 -15.40 -19.24 11.97
C MET A 368 -16.55 -18.24 12.09
N VAL A 369 -16.22 -16.95 12.12
CA VAL A 369 -17.17 -15.85 12.01
C VAL A 369 -17.02 -15.22 10.63
N HIS A 370 -18.06 -15.30 9.81
CA HIS A 370 -18.11 -14.68 8.48
C HIS A 370 -19.03 -13.46 8.51
N VAL A 371 -18.49 -12.30 8.18
CA VAL A 371 -19.23 -11.03 8.14
C VAL A 371 -19.37 -10.63 6.68
N ASN A 372 -20.57 -10.78 6.12
CA ASN A 372 -20.78 -10.59 4.68
C ASN A 372 -22.22 -10.19 4.35
N ILE A 373 -22.42 -9.63 3.15
CA ILE A 373 -23.73 -9.25 2.64
C ILE A 373 -24.53 -10.46 2.14
N PHE A 374 -23.86 -11.55 1.77
CA PHE A 374 -24.46 -12.80 1.30
C PHE A 374 -23.79 -14.02 1.92
N ASP A 375 -24.53 -15.13 1.99
CA ASP A 375 -23.92 -16.46 2.05
C ASP A 375 -23.04 -16.68 0.79
N ASN A 376 -21.93 -17.40 0.93
CA ASN A 376 -20.97 -17.66 -0.15
C ASN A 376 -20.09 -18.87 0.17
N GLU A 377 -19.19 -19.23 -0.75
CA GLU A 377 -18.35 -20.42 -0.66
C GLU A 377 -17.44 -20.44 0.57
N THR A 378 -17.08 -19.28 1.12
CA THR A 378 -16.35 -19.22 2.40
C THR A 378 -17.28 -19.47 3.57
N ALA A 379 -18.44 -18.82 3.68
CA ALA A 379 -19.38 -19.06 4.78
C ALA A 379 -19.91 -20.50 4.80
N SER A 380 -20.13 -21.05 3.62
CA SER A 380 -20.73 -22.36 3.37
C SER A 380 -19.71 -23.43 2.99
N PHE A 381 -18.42 -23.23 3.31
CA PHE A 381 -17.35 -24.15 2.90
C PHE A 381 -17.59 -25.60 3.35
N TRP A 382 -18.26 -25.79 4.49
CA TRP A 382 -18.54 -27.08 5.13
C TRP A 382 -19.52 -27.97 4.34
N LYS A 383 -20.34 -27.38 3.46
CA LYS A 383 -21.20 -28.07 2.48
C LYS A 383 -20.71 -27.89 1.04
N GLY A 384 -19.42 -27.57 0.87
CA GLY A 384 -18.80 -27.42 -0.45
C GLY A 384 -18.68 -28.73 -1.23
N PRO A 385 -18.25 -28.67 -2.50
CA PRO A 385 -18.12 -29.84 -3.36
C PRO A 385 -17.27 -30.96 -2.73
N GLY A 386 -17.82 -32.17 -2.68
CA GLY A 386 -17.14 -33.36 -2.17
C GLY A 386 -17.07 -33.49 -0.64
N LEU A 387 -17.78 -32.65 0.11
CA LEU A 387 -17.83 -32.72 1.57
C LEU A 387 -19.14 -33.31 2.08
N ASP A 388 -19.03 -34.09 3.15
CA ASP A 388 -20.15 -34.47 4.00
C ASP A 388 -20.19 -33.49 5.18
N PRO A 389 -21.21 -32.62 5.27
CA PRO A 389 -21.36 -31.66 6.36
C PRO A 389 -21.22 -32.27 7.75
N LYS A 390 -21.64 -33.53 7.94
CA LYS A 390 -21.58 -34.22 9.24
C LYS A 390 -20.15 -34.51 9.70
N LYS A 391 -19.17 -34.42 8.80
CA LYS A 391 -17.75 -34.65 9.08
C LYS A 391 -16.95 -33.36 9.26
N VAL A 392 -17.55 -32.20 9.03
CA VAL A 392 -16.89 -30.90 9.22
C VAL A 392 -17.24 -30.39 10.62
N LYS A 393 -16.22 -30.26 11.47
CA LYS A 393 -16.40 -29.91 12.90
C LYS A 393 -16.53 -28.41 13.18
N THR A 394 -16.20 -27.56 12.21
CA THR A 394 -16.08 -26.11 12.42
C THR A 394 -17.44 -25.48 12.67
N GLU A 395 -17.59 -24.80 13.81
CA GLU A 395 -18.77 -24.00 14.10
C GLU A 395 -18.74 -22.71 13.25
N CYS A 396 -19.79 -22.45 12.48
CA CYS A 396 -19.82 -21.34 11.52
C CYS A 396 -20.92 -20.34 11.87
N PHE A 397 -20.53 -19.08 12.08
CA PHE A 397 -21.43 -17.95 12.27
C PHE A 397 -21.43 -17.09 10.99
N LEU A 398 -22.58 -16.89 10.37
CA LEU A 398 -22.76 -15.92 9.30
C LEU A 398 -23.49 -14.69 9.85
N LEU A 399 -22.83 -13.54 9.87
CA LEU A 399 -23.37 -12.28 10.32
C LEU A 399 -23.71 -11.40 9.10
N PRO A 400 -25.00 -11.22 8.77
CA PRO A 400 -25.41 -10.39 7.65
C PRO A 400 -25.13 -8.91 7.94
N VAL A 401 -24.52 -8.22 6.98
CA VAL A 401 -24.23 -6.78 7.10
C VAL A 401 -24.78 -5.96 5.96
N THR A 402 -24.91 -4.65 6.18
CA THR A 402 -25.39 -3.71 5.17
C THR A 402 -24.41 -3.51 4.02
N ALA A 403 -24.96 -3.38 2.81
CA ALA A 403 -24.25 -3.06 1.59
C ALA A 403 -23.74 -1.60 1.58
N SER A 404 -23.08 -1.21 0.49
CA SER A 404 -22.44 0.11 0.41
C SER A 404 -23.41 1.29 0.37
N VAL A 405 -24.64 1.09 -0.09
CA VAL A 405 -25.68 2.14 -0.22
C VAL A 405 -26.58 2.23 1.01
N GLU A 406 -26.47 1.30 1.94
CA GLU A 406 -27.30 1.16 3.13
C GLU A 406 -26.61 1.70 4.40
N LYS A 407 -25.47 2.38 4.22
CA LYS A 407 -24.68 2.94 5.31
C LYS A 407 -23.93 4.19 4.90
N GLU A 408 -23.79 5.08 5.86
CA GLU A 408 -22.98 6.28 5.79
C GLU A 408 -21.52 6.00 6.16
N GLY A 409 -20.60 6.83 5.65
CA GLY A 409 -19.18 6.78 5.96
C GLY A 409 -18.31 7.22 4.79
N SER A 410 -16.99 7.00 4.89
CA SER A 410 -16.04 7.40 3.86
C SER A 410 -15.37 6.22 3.14
N GLN A 411 -14.93 6.46 1.90
CA GLN A 411 -14.07 5.56 1.13
C GLN A 411 -12.95 6.35 0.45
N ALA A 412 -11.73 5.83 0.48
CA ALA A 412 -10.58 6.41 -0.22
C ALA A 412 -10.40 5.74 -1.58
N ASN A 413 -10.55 6.51 -2.65
CA ASN A 413 -10.35 5.99 -4.01
C ASN A 413 -8.85 5.84 -4.37
N SER A 414 -8.55 5.32 -5.56
CA SER A 414 -7.17 5.10 -6.03
C SER A 414 -6.30 6.38 -6.09
N GLY A 415 -6.93 7.56 -6.23
CA GLY A 415 -6.30 8.88 -6.24
C GLY A 415 -6.21 9.52 -4.85
N ARG A 416 -6.48 8.73 -3.78
CA ARG A 416 -6.45 9.13 -2.37
C ARG A 416 -7.55 10.11 -1.95
N TRP A 417 -8.60 10.27 -2.77
CA TRP A 417 -9.74 11.10 -2.38
C TRP A 417 -10.58 10.33 -1.36
N MET A 418 -10.61 10.84 -0.13
CA MET A 418 -11.47 10.35 0.95
C MET A 418 -12.85 10.97 0.79
N GLN A 419 -13.80 10.20 0.26
CA GLN A 419 -15.12 10.70 -0.12
C GLN A 419 -16.18 10.19 0.86
N TRP A 420 -16.95 11.11 1.45
CA TRP A 420 -18.10 10.79 2.27
C TRP A 420 -19.30 10.39 1.41
N LYS A 421 -20.11 9.47 1.91
CA LYS A 421 -21.40 9.07 1.32
C LYS A 421 -22.43 8.87 2.42
N TYR A 422 -23.69 9.00 2.05
CA TYR A 422 -24.83 8.85 2.94
C TYR A 422 -25.59 7.55 2.63
N ALA A 423 -26.28 7.01 3.64
CA ALA A 423 -27.20 5.90 3.42
C ALA A 423 -28.38 6.37 2.55
N ALA A 424 -28.70 5.57 1.54
CA ALA A 424 -29.85 5.78 0.65
C ALA A 424 -31.06 4.91 1.01
N ALA A 425 -30.83 3.83 1.78
CA ALA A 425 -31.86 2.90 2.24
C ALA A 425 -31.43 2.24 3.56
N GLU A 426 -32.37 1.60 4.24
CA GLU A 426 -32.08 0.70 5.35
C GLU A 426 -31.61 -0.67 4.85
N GLY A 427 -30.91 -1.42 5.70
CA GLY A 427 -30.49 -2.79 5.41
C GLY A 427 -31.66 -3.76 5.33
N PRO A 428 -31.55 -4.84 4.54
CA PRO A 428 -32.59 -5.87 4.50
C PRO A 428 -32.62 -6.71 5.79
N GLY A 429 -33.82 -7.00 6.29
CA GLY A 429 -34.01 -7.81 7.50
C GLY A 429 -33.27 -7.23 8.70
N ASP A 430 -32.50 -8.07 9.39
CA ASP A 430 -31.73 -7.66 10.58
C ASP A 430 -30.28 -7.24 10.24
N ALA A 431 -29.98 -6.94 8.97
CA ALA A 431 -28.64 -6.55 8.56
C ALA A 431 -28.23 -5.21 9.20
N ILE A 432 -27.07 -5.21 9.87
CA ILE A 432 -26.48 -4.02 10.50
C ILE A 432 -25.15 -3.65 9.84
N SER A 433 -24.65 -2.44 10.10
CA SER A 433 -23.36 -2.05 9.53
C SER A 433 -22.21 -2.91 10.07
N THR A 434 -21.16 -3.11 9.28
CA THR A 434 -19.94 -3.77 9.73
C THR A 434 -19.33 -3.10 10.97
N GLY A 435 -19.43 -1.77 11.07
CA GLY A 435 -18.99 -1.03 12.26
C GLY A 435 -19.79 -1.39 13.51
N ASP A 436 -21.11 -1.53 13.38
CA ASP A 436 -22.00 -1.95 14.48
C ASP A 436 -21.68 -3.39 14.94
N VAL A 437 -21.46 -4.33 14.01
CA VAL A 437 -21.02 -5.70 14.35
C VAL A 437 -19.77 -5.68 15.25
N PHE A 438 -18.72 -4.99 14.82
CA PHE A 438 -17.46 -4.99 15.58
C PHE A 438 -17.54 -4.18 16.87
N TRP A 439 -18.33 -3.12 16.91
CA TRP A 439 -18.59 -2.40 18.14
C TRP A 439 -19.29 -3.31 19.17
N ARG A 440 -20.36 -4.02 18.79
CA ARG A 440 -21.08 -4.94 19.68
C ARG A 440 -20.20 -6.08 20.18
N VAL A 441 -19.38 -6.67 19.30
CA VAL A 441 -18.42 -7.70 19.68
C VAL A 441 -17.42 -7.16 20.71
N MET A 442 -16.83 -6.00 20.47
CA MET A 442 -15.88 -5.39 21.41
C MET A 442 -16.54 -4.99 22.74
N SER A 443 -17.73 -4.40 22.71
CA SER A 443 -18.49 -4.08 23.93
C SER A 443 -18.76 -5.32 24.76
N ARG A 444 -19.21 -6.42 24.13
CA ARG A 444 -19.46 -7.69 24.82
C ARG A 444 -18.18 -8.30 25.38
N LEU A 445 -17.06 -8.23 24.65
CA LEU A 445 -15.76 -8.68 25.16
C LEU A 445 -15.35 -7.87 26.39
N LYS A 446 -15.47 -6.54 26.37
CA LYS A 446 -15.16 -5.70 27.53
C LYS A 446 -16.01 -6.05 28.75
N GLU A 447 -17.32 -6.28 28.57
CA GLU A 447 -18.21 -6.73 29.65
C GLU A 447 -17.76 -8.06 30.26
N LEU A 448 -17.44 -9.05 29.41
CA LEU A 448 -17.00 -10.37 29.87
C LEU A 448 -15.66 -10.28 30.61
N TYR A 449 -14.68 -9.56 30.08
CA TYR A 449 -13.38 -9.38 30.74
C TYR A 449 -13.47 -8.56 32.03
N ALA A 450 -14.38 -7.58 32.10
CA ALA A 450 -14.61 -6.79 33.32
C ALA A 450 -15.25 -7.63 34.42
N LYS A 451 -16.16 -8.54 34.05
CA LYS A 451 -16.89 -9.39 34.99
C LYS A 451 -16.07 -10.61 35.42
N ASP A 452 -15.53 -11.34 34.46
CA ASP A 452 -14.98 -12.68 34.65
C ASP A 452 -13.43 -12.69 34.64
N GLY A 453 -12.79 -11.55 34.34
CA GLY A 453 -11.34 -11.46 34.20
C GLY A 453 -10.83 -12.17 32.93
N GLY A 454 -9.57 -12.60 32.94
CA GLY A 454 -8.98 -13.37 31.85
C GLY A 454 -7.47 -13.18 31.74
N THR A 455 -6.89 -13.72 30.67
CA THR A 455 -5.48 -13.47 30.34
C THR A 455 -5.33 -12.06 29.80
N PHE A 456 -4.51 -11.25 30.48
CA PHE A 456 -4.13 -9.88 30.07
C PHE A 456 -5.35 -9.00 29.69
N PRO A 457 -6.28 -8.75 30.64
CA PRO A 457 -7.52 -8.01 30.41
C PRO A 457 -7.31 -6.52 30.09
N GLU A 458 -6.21 -5.93 30.57
CA GLU A 458 -5.92 -4.50 30.54
C GLU A 458 -6.06 -3.87 29.14
N PRO A 459 -5.43 -4.39 28.07
CA PRO A 459 -5.59 -3.85 26.72
C PRO A 459 -7.04 -3.85 26.22
N ILE A 460 -7.86 -4.84 26.59
CA ILE A 460 -9.25 -4.95 26.15
C ILE A 460 -10.09 -3.91 26.89
N LEU A 461 -9.92 -3.79 28.21
CA LEU A 461 -10.65 -2.84 29.04
C LEU A 461 -10.28 -1.38 28.71
N ALA A 462 -9.00 -1.10 28.43
CA ALA A 462 -8.51 0.22 28.10
C ALA A 462 -8.82 0.69 26.66
N ALA A 463 -9.17 -0.23 25.75
CA ALA A 463 -9.42 0.10 24.35
C ALA A 463 -10.57 1.10 24.19
N ASN A 464 -10.38 2.10 23.32
CA ASN A 464 -11.41 3.07 22.99
C ASN A 464 -12.60 2.40 22.28
N THR A 465 -13.80 2.62 22.82
CA THR A 465 -15.07 2.11 22.26
C THR A 465 -16.14 3.20 22.16
N ASP A 466 -15.77 4.48 22.28
CA ASP A 466 -16.69 5.63 22.15
C ASP A 466 -16.98 5.94 20.67
N PHE A 467 -17.64 4.98 20.01
CA PHE A 467 -17.97 5.02 18.59
C PHE A 467 -19.47 4.90 18.34
N VAL A 468 -20.29 5.28 19.33
CA VAL A 468 -21.75 5.21 19.25
C VAL A 468 -22.40 6.55 19.52
N ASP A 469 -23.58 6.76 18.94
CA ASP A 469 -24.42 7.91 19.22
C ASP A 469 -25.05 7.82 20.63
N GLY A 470 -25.80 8.86 21.02
CA GLY A 470 -26.52 8.89 22.31
C GLY A 470 -27.60 7.81 22.47
N LYS A 471 -27.85 6.99 21.44
CA LYS A 471 -28.78 5.85 21.45
C LYS A 471 -28.03 4.50 21.41
N GLY A 472 -26.70 4.51 21.48
CA GLY A 472 -25.88 3.30 21.44
C GLY A 472 -25.71 2.70 20.04
N ARG A 473 -25.98 3.44 18.97
CA ARG A 473 -25.80 2.98 17.57
C ARG A 473 -24.46 3.45 17.02
N TYR A 474 -23.77 2.61 16.26
CA TYR A 474 -22.49 2.95 15.64
C TYR A 474 -22.56 4.27 14.86
N ASP A 475 -21.63 5.19 15.14
CA ASP A 475 -21.60 6.55 14.59
C ASP A 475 -20.33 6.73 13.71
N PRO A 476 -20.48 6.71 12.36
CA PRO A 476 -19.35 6.87 11.47
C PRO A 476 -18.70 8.27 11.54
N GLU A 477 -19.42 9.31 11.96
CA GLU A 477 -18.89 10.66 12.07
C GLU A 477 -17.92 10.76 13.27
N ARG A 478 -18.30 10.17 14.41
CA ARG A 478 -17.39 10.04 15.56
C ARG A 478 -16.12 9.29 15.20
N VAL A 479 -16.23 8.19 14.44
CA VAL A 479 -15.07 7.43 13.97
C VAL A 479 -14.21 8.25 13.00
N ALA A 480 -14.82 9.07 12.14
CA ALA A 480 -14.08 9.97 11.26
C ALA A 480 -13.32 11.06 12.02
N LYS A 481 -13.92 11.66 13.06
CA LYS A 481 -13.25 12.61 13.97
C LYS A 481 -12.12 11.95 14.76
N TYR A 482 -12.33 10.72 15.22
CA TYR A 482 -11.31 9.89 15.85
C TYR A 482 -10.11 9.64 14.93
N ILE A 483 -10.38 9.26 13.67
CA ILE A 483 -9.36 9.04 12.63
C ILE A 483 -8.60 10.34 12.34
N ASN A 484 -9.30 11.47 12.18
CA ASN A 484 -8.70 12.78 11.97
C ASN A 484 -7.78 13.19 13.14
N GLY A 485 -8.26 12.94 14.36
CA GLY A 485 -7.62 13.32 15.60
C GLY A 485 -8.11 14.64 16.17
N TYR A 486 -7.88 14.81 17.47
CA TYR A 486 -8.30 15.97 18.27
C TYR A 486 -7.33 16.23 19.43
N PHE A 487 -7.37 17.45 19.96
CA PHE A 487 -6.58 17.85 21.12
C PHE A 487 -7.19 17.31 22.41
N LEU A 488 -6.37 16.72 23.29
CA LEU A 488 -6.80 16.10 24.55
C LEU A 488 -6.73 17.05 25.74
N LYS A 489 -6.05 18.18 25.56
CA LYS A 489 -5.93 19.30 26.50
C LYS A 489 -5.80 20.59 25.68
N ASP A 490 -5.99 21.74 26.32
CA ASP A 490 -5.66 23.02 25.71
C ASP A 490 -4.15 23.06 25.41
N VAL A 491 -3.78 23.46 24.20
CA VAL A 491 -2.38 23.55 23.77
C VAL A 491 -2.14 24.82 22.95
N THR A 492 -0.94 25.37 23.07
CA THR A 492 -0.48 26.46 22.20
C THR A 492 0.63 25.97 21.31
N ILE A 493 0.41 25.97 19.99
CA ILE A 493 1.38 25.52 18.99
C ILE A 493 1.64 26.67 18.04
N ASN A 494 2.89 27.11 17.92
CA ASN A 494 3.30 28.24 17.07
C ASN A 494 2.50 29.53 17.36
N GLY A 495 2.15 29.78 18.62
CA GLY A 495 1.39 30.96 19.04
C GLY A 495 -0.12 30.89 18.80
N VAL A 496 -0.64 29.78 18.26
CA VAL A 496 -2.09 29.54 18.09
C VAL A 496 -2.58 28.63 19.21
N GLU A 497 -3.64 29.05 19.90
CA GLU A 497 -4.29 28.26 20.93
C GLU A 497 -5.32 27.31 20.31
N TYR A 498 -5.26 26.05 20.72
CA TYR A 498 -6.23 25.01 20.37
C TYR A 498 -6.84 24.45 21.65
N LYS A 499 -8.16 24.29 21.66
CA LYS A 499 -8.89 23.84 22.84
C LYS A 499 -9.04 22.33 22.89
N LYS A 500 -9.17 21.78 24.09
CA LYS A 500 -9.54 20.37 24.30
C LYS A 500 -10.80 20.01 23.49
N GLY A 501 -10.76 18.89 22.78
CA GLY A 501 -11.85 18.37 21.95
C GLY A 501 -11.88 18.94 20.53
N GLU A 502 -11.08 19.97 20.20
CA GLU A 502 -10.99 20.47 18.84
C GLU A 502 -10.28 19.47 17.92
N CYS A 503 -10.85 19.25 16.73
CA CYS A 503 -10.21 18.41 15.71
C CYS A 503 -8.89 19.04 15.26
N VAL A 504 -7.85 18.21 15.13
CA VAL A 504 -6.54 18.66 14.65
C VAL A 504 -6.67 19.07 13.17
N PRO A 505 -6.29 20.31 12.80
CA PRO A 505 -6.42 20.80 11.42
C PRO A 505 -5.54 20.07 10.39
N GLY A 506 -4.47 19.41 10.85
CA GLY A 506 -3.58 18.63 10.00
C GLY A 506 -2.42 18.03 10.78
N PHE A 507 -1.83 16.97 10.22
CA PHE A 507 -0.77 16.21 10.88
C PHE A 507 0.50 16.97 11.30
N PRO A 508 0.89 18.14 10.73
CA PRO A 508 2.02 18.90 11.27
C PRO A 508 1.83 19.36 12.71
N LEU A 509 0.57 19.44 13.18
CA LEU A 509 0.20 19.91 14.52
C LEU A 509 0.10 18.78 15.56
N LEU A 510 0.25 17.52 15.16
CA LEU A 510 0.31 16.39 16.09
C LEU A 510 1.52 16.50 17.03
N GLN A 511 1.37 16.02 18.26
CA GLN A 511 2.35 16.19 19.33
C GLN A 511 2.80 14.85 19.91
N ALA A 512 4.07 14.77 20.29
CA ALA A 512 4.67 13.57 20.87
C ALA A 512 4.51 13.48 22.40
N ASP A 513 3.96 14.52 23.06
CA ASP A 513 3.78 14.61 24.52
C ASP A 513 2.45 13.99 25.00
N GLY A 514 1.69 13.35 24.11
CA GLY A 514 0.39 12.77 24.41
C GLY A 514 -0.78 13.76 24.45
N SER A 515 -0.57 15.03 24.08
CA SER A 515 -1.62 16.06 24.05
C SER A 515 -2.58 15.97 22.86
N THR A 516 -2.30 15.09 21.89
CA THR A 516 -3.13 14.87 20.70
C THR A 516 -3.48 13.39 20.59
N SER A 517 -4.71 13.10 20.18
CA SER A 517 -5.17 11.79 19.73
C SER A 517 -5.32 11.81 18.22
N CYS A 518 -4.96 10.75 17.51
CA CYS A 518 -5.18 10.62 16.06
C CYS A 518 -5.17 9.15 15.62
N GLY A 519 -6.32 8.63 15.19
CA GLY A 519 -6.44 7.24 14.75
C GLY A 519 -5.73 6.93 13.42
N ASN A 520 -5.45 7.95 12.60
CA ASN A 520 -4.62 7.81 11.41
C ASN A 520 -4.02 9.15 10.97
N TRP A 521 -2.71 9.35 11.15
CA TRP A 521 -2.08 10.67 10.93
C TRP A 521 -2.20 11.19 9.49
N ILE A 522 -2.18 10.33 8.47
CA ILE A 522 -2.35 10.78 7.07
C ILE A 522 -3.78 11.25 6.76
N CYS A 523 -4.74 10.94 7.63
CA CYS A 523 -6.11 11.41 7.56
C CYS A 523 -6.37 12.66 8.42
N SER A 524 -5.37 13.13 9.18
CA SER A 524 -5.49 14.36 9.96
C SER A 524 -5.59 15.56 9.01
N GLY A 525 -6.67 16.33 9.16
CA GLY A 525 -7.11 17.35 8.21
C GLY A 525 -8.29 16.93 7.33
N SER A 526 -8.80 15.69 7.44
CA SER A 526 -9.98 15.24 6.70
C SER A 526 -11.31 15.63 7.36
N PHE A 527 -11.29 15.95 8.65
CA PHE A 527 -12.45 16.38 9.42
C PHE A 527 -12.07 17.61 10.24
N THR A 528 -12.19 18.80 9.65
CA THR A 528 -11.86 20.06 10.31
C THR A 528 -13.11 20.93 10.46
N ARG A 529 -13.03 21.99 11.29
CA ARG A 529 -14.06 23.03 11.30
C ARG A 529 -14.24 23.58 9.89
N ALA A 530 -15.49 23.82 9.49
CA ALA A 530 -15.83 24.63 8.33
C ALA A 530 -15.43 26.09 8.56
#